data_AF-A0A924X1E0-F1
#
_entry.id   AF-A0A924X1E0-F1
#
_cell.length_a   1.000
_cell.length_b   1.000
_cell.length_c   1.000
_cell.angle_alpha   90.00
_cell.angle_beta   90.00
_cell.angle_gamma   90.00
#
_symmetry.space_group_name_H-M   'P 1'
#
loop_
_entity.id
_entity.type
_entity.pdbx_description
1 polymer ?
#
loop_
_entity_poly.entity_id
_entity_poly.type
_entity_poly.pdbx_seq_one_letter_code
_entity_poly.pdbx_strand_id
1 'polypeptide(L)' 'ERRLQRGNVLWKAVTDYLRLVYSPEQIAGTLKCVNADHLHWQVSHETLYSAIYLMPRGE' A
#
# COMPACT_ATOMS: atom_id res chain seq x y z
N GLU A 1 12.25 3.22 8.81
CA GLU A 1 10.87 2.93 9.24
C GLU A 1 10.04 2.49 8.04
N ARG A 2 9.34 1.35 8.14
CA ARG A 2 8.54 0.74 7.05
C ARG A 2 7.12 1.33 7.09
N ARG A 3 6.91 2.51 6.53
CA ARG A 3 5.60 3.17 6.55
C ARG A 3 5.13 3.49 5.13
N LEU A 4 3.87 3.18 4.84
CA LEU A 4 3.17 3.78 3.71
C LEU A 4 3.16 5.28 3.98
N GLN A 5 3.93 6.05 3.21
CA GLN A 5 4.03 7.50 3.36
C GLN A 5 3.74 8.14 2.02
N ARG A 6 2.94 9.22 2.02
CA ARG A 6 2.65 9.97 0.79
C ARG A 6 3.94 10.40 0.11
N GLY A 7 4.00 10.17 -1.19
CA GLY A 7 5.14 10.54 -2.02
C GLY A 7 6.23 9.48 -2.16
N ASN A 8 6.21 8.40 -1.36
CA ASN A 8 7.15 7.29 -1.60
C ASN A 8 6.65 6.35 -2.73
N VAL A 9 7.55 5.51 -3.23
CA VAL A 9 7.27 4.56 -4.32
C VAL A 9 6.15 3.55 -4.00
N LEU A 10 6.04 3.13 -2.75
CA LEU A 10 5.00 2.22 -2.26
C LEU A 10 3.62 2.89 -2.25
N TRP A 11 3.53 4.17 -1.86
CA TRP A 11 2.28 4.94 -1.95
C TRP A 11 1.81 5.10 -3.39
N LYS A 12 2.74 5.38 -4.31
CA LYS A 12 2.42 5.47 -5.74
C LYS A 12 1.89 4.14 -6.27
N ALA A 13 2.55 3.02 -5.94
CA ALA A 13 2.10 1.69 -6.33
C ALA A 13 0.69 1.38 -5.79
N VAL A 14 0.44 1.61 -4.50
CA VAL A 14 -0.89 1.40 -3.89
C VAL A 14 -1.97 2.26 -4.55
N THR A 15 -1.67 3.53 -4.83
CA THR A 15 -2.61 4.44 -5.50
C THR A 15 -2.94 3.96 -6.92
N ASP A 16 -1.97 3.39 -7.63
CA ASP A 16 -2.16 2.84 -8.97
C ASP A 16 -3.10 1.62 -8.94
N TYR A 17 -2.87 0.68 -8.03
CA TYR A 17 -3.77 -0.46 -7.86
C TYR A 17 -5.19 -0.05 -7.41
N LEU A 18 -5.32 0.97 -6.57
CA LEU A 18 -6.63 1.52 -6.20
C LEU A 18 -7.38 2.11 -7.40
N ARG A 19 -6.67 2.74 -8.35
CA ARG A 19 -7.27 3.23 -9.61
C ARG A 19 -7.75 2.08 -10.50
N LEU A 20 -7.11 0.92 -10.39
CA LEU A 20 -7.50 -0.30 -11.08
C LEU A 20 -8.60 -1.08 -10.33
N VAL A 21 -9.23 -0.49 -9.31
CA VAL A 21 -10.35 -1.06 -8.54
C VAL A 21 -9.95 -2.31 -7.71
N TYR A 22 -8.68 -2.40 -7.29
CA TYR A 22 -8.24 -3.47 -6.39
C TYR A 22 -8.61 -3.16 -4.94
N SER A 23 -9.08 -4.17 -4.22
CA SER A 23 -9.27 -4.10 -2.77
C SER A 23 -7.93 -4.07 -2.03
N PRO A 24 -7.81 -3.42 -0.86
CA PRO A 24 -6.56 -3.34 -0.09
C PRO A 24 -5.96 -4.73 0.23
N GLU A 25 -6.78 -5.76 0.39
CA GLU A 25 -6.33 -7.15 0.54
C GLU A 25 -5.66 -7.70 -0.73
N GLN A 26 -6.25 -7.42 -1.90
CA GLN A 26 -5.65 -7.81 -3.18
C GLN A 26 -4.35 -7.06 -3.42
N ILE A 27 -4.30 -5.77 -3.07
CA ILE A 27 -3.07 -4.97 -3.17
C ILE A 27 -1.98 -5.56 -2.27
N ALA A 28 -2.29 -5.92 -1.02
CA ALA A 28 -1.33 -6.59 -0.13
C ALA A 28 -0.82 -7.90 -0.72
N GLY A 29 -1.71 -8.75 -1.23
CA GLY A 29 -1.37 -10.02 -1.85
C GLY A 29 -0.52 -9.85 -3.11
N THR A 30 -0.88 -8.90 -3.98
CA THR A 30 -0.12 -8.56 -5.17
C THR A 30 1.26 -8.05 -4.80
N LEU A 31 1.38 -7.05 -3.92
CA LEU A 31 2.69 -6.51 -3.50
C LEU A 31 3.59 -7.60 -2.90
N LYS A 32 3.02 -8.52 -2.12
CA LYS A 32 3.75 -9.67 -1.56
C LYS A 32 4.19 -10.67 -2.63
N CYS A 33 3.41 -10.85 -3.70
CA CYS A 33 3.74 -11.73 -4.82
C CYS A 33 4.78 -11.11 -5.75
N VAL A 34 4.59 -9.87 -6.18
CA VAL A 34 5.49 -9.20 -7.15
C VAL A 34 6.84 -8.84 -6.53
N ASN A 35 6.88 -8.56 -5.22
CA ASN A 35 8.08 -8.17 -4.49
C ASN A 35 8.38 -9.13 -3.33
N ALA A 36 8.23 -10.44 -3.55
CA ALA A 36 8.48 -11.46 -2.52
C ALA A 36 9.88 -11.35 -1.89
N ASP A 37 10.88 -10.95 -2.70
CA ASP A 37 12.28 -10.77 -2.28
C ASP A 37 12.51 -9.48 -1.47
N HIS A 38 11.59 -8.51 -1.58
CA HIS A 38 11.80 -7.16 -1.11
C HIS A 38 10.94 -6.90 0.14
N LEU A 39 11.54 -7.12 1.31
CA LEU A 39 10.92 -6.93 2.64
C LEU A 39 10.26 -5.55 2.86
N HIS A 40 10.66 -4.53 2.11
CA HIS A 40 10.02 -3.20 2.14
C HIS A 40 8.61 -3.16 1.55
N TRP A 41 8.21 -4.19 0.80
CA TRP A 41 6.93 -4.27 0.10
C TRP A 41 5.95 -5.24 0.76
N GLN A 42 6.37 -5.92 1.83
CA GLN A 42 5.54 -6.82 2.63
C GLN A 42 4.66 -6.03 3.63
N VAL A 43 3.73 -5.23 3.10
CA VAL A 43 2.73 -4.51 3.92
C VAL A 43 1.45 -5.32 4.07
N SER A 44 0.94 -5.42 5.29
CA SER A 44 -0.34 -6.10 5.58
C SER A 44 -1.53 -5.26 5.09
N HIS A 45 -2.65 -5.93 4.82
CA HIS A 45 -3.89 -5.27 4.43
C HIS A 45 -4.40 -4.28 5.50
N GLU A 46 -4.14 -4.52 6.79
CA GLU A 46 -4.45 -3.57 7.87
C GLU A 46 -3.61 -2.29 7.77
N THR A 47 -2.34 -2.40 7.38
CA THR A 47 -1.47 -1.23 7.15
C THR A 47 -1.96 -0.42 5.97
N LEU A 48 -2.39 -1.08 4.89
CA LEU A 48 -3.01 -0.42 3.75
C LEU A 48 -4.33 0.25 4.14
N TYR A 49 -5.19 -0.44 4.90
CA TYR A 49 -6.46 0.11 5.37
C TYR A 49 -6.23 1.35 6.25
N SER A 50 -5.32 1.25 7.22
CA SER A 50 -4.94 2.37 8.06
C SER A 50 -4.33 3.51 7.24
N ALA A 51 -3.47 3.23 6.27
CA ALA A 51 -2.88 4.27 5.46
C ALA A 51 -3.87 4.94 4.48
N ILE A 52 -4.90 4.23 4.00
CA ILE A 52 -5.91 4.78 3.09
C ILE A 52 -6.96 5.58 3.87
N TYR A 53 -7.37 5.09 5.04
CA TYR A 53 -8.51 5.63 5.79
C TYR A 53 -8.12 6.45 7.03
N LEU A 54 -7.02 6.13 7.71
CA LEU A 54 -6.52 6.85 8.90
C LEU A 54 -5.49 7.94 8.54
N MET A 55 -4.97 7.98 7.31
CA MET A 55 -4.20 9.15 6.89
C MET A 55 -5.13 10.38 6.83
N PRO A 56 -4.76 11.50 7.46
CA PRO A 56 -5.59 12.69 7.43
C PRO A 56 -5.68 13.17 5.98
N ARG A 57 -6.83 13.02 5.30
CA ARG A 57 -7.09 13.71 4.02
C ARG A 57 -6.71 15.17 4.28
N GLY A 58 -5.60 15.63 3.69
CA GLY A 58 -4.87 16.80 4.18
C GLY A 58 -5.76 18.02 4.39
N GLU A 59 -5.43 18.76 5.46
CA GLU A 59 -5.44 20.23 5.40
C GLU A 59 -4.55 20.74 4.26
#